data_AF-A0AAD9T850-F1
#
_entry.id   AF-A0AAD9T850-F1
#
_cell.length_a   1.000
_cell.length_b   1.000
_cell.length_c   1.000
_cell.angle_alpha   90.00
_cell.angle_beta   90.00
_cell.angle_gamma   90.00
#
_symmetry.space_group_name_H-M   'P 1'
#
loop_
_entity.id
_entity.type
_entity.pdbx_description
1 polymer ?
#
loop_
_entity_poly.entity_id
_entity_poly.type
_entity_poly.pdbx_seq_one_letter_code
_entity_poly.pdbx_strand_id
1 'polypeptide(L)'
;MVDILRQIQTIISLHIYSHNDSLTIFYMSHNNELTQPQNSTTFNIVLSLNLITLRKSKIQAKTIFLTKPASAKKELKVAVN
;
A
#
# COMPACT_ATOMS: atom_id res chain seq x y z
N MET A 1 -12.67 -16.07 -17.84
CA MET A 1 -13.30 -16.52 -16.58
C MET A 1 -12.87 -15.53 -15.52
N VAL A 2 -13.80 -15.08 -14.69
CA VAL A 2 -13.77 -13.83 -13.91
C VAL A 2 -12.58 -13.73 -12.95
N ASP A 3 -11.62 -12.85 -13.27
CA ASP A 3 -10.51 -12.44 -12.40
C ASP A 3 -11.02 -11.53 -11.28
N ILE A 4 -11.74 -12.09 -10.31
CA ILE A 4 -12.04 -11.39 -9.06
C ILE A 4 -11.34 -12.13 -7.93
N LEU A 5 -10.01 -12.05 -7.95
CA LEU A 5 -9.29 -11.96 -6.68
C LEU A 5 -9.61 -10.59 -6.12
N ARG A 6 -10.64 -10.54 -5.28
CA ARG A 6 -10.96 -9.40 -4.43
C ARG A 6 -9.70 -9.05 -3.65
N GLN A 7 -8.97 -8.03 -4.09
CA GLN A 7 -7.86 -7.46 -3.33
C GLN A 7 -8.49 -6.87 -2.05
N ILE A 8 -8.40 -7.63 -0.96
CA ILE A 8 -8.85 -7.14 0.35
C ILE A 8 -7.74 -6.25 0.87
N GLN A 9 -7.91 -4.94 0.66
CA GLN A 9 -7.08 -3.94 1.33
C GLN A 9 -7.60 -3.76 2.74
N THR A 10 -6.82 -4.18 3.73
CA THR A 10 -7.14 -3.95 5.14
C THR A 10 -6.31 -2.80 5.65
N ILE A 11 -6.99 -1.74 6.09
CA ILE A 11 -6.37 -0.62 6.81
C ILE A 11 -6.03 -1.12 8.21
N ILE A 12 -4.74 -1.12 8.53
CA ILE A 12 -4.18 -1.54 9.82
C ILE A 12 -4.25 -0.37 10.80
N SER A 13 -3.90 0.82 10.35
CA SER A 13 -3.99 2.04 11.14
C SER A 13 -4.34 3.22 10.25
N LEU A 14 -5.12 4.16 10.78
CA LEU A 14 -5.50 5.40 10.11
C LEU A 14 -5.39 6.52 11.14
N HIS A 15 -4.64 7.54 10.78
CA HIS A 15 -4.46 8.75 11.57
C HIS A 15 -4.73 9.96 10.68
N ILE A 16 -5.57 10.86 11.15
CA ILE A 16 -5.93 12.08 10.44
C ILE A 16 -5.54 13.24 11.33
N TYR A 17 -4.67 14.11 10.81
CA TYR A 17 -4.22 15.32 11.48
C TYR A 17 -4.66 16.52 10.66
N SER A 18 -5.38 17.43 11.30
CA SER A 18 -5.71 18.73 10.71
C SER A 18 -4.90 19.80 11.43
N HIS A 19 -4.17 20.62 10.68
CA HIS A 19 -3.41 21.74 11.24
C HIS A 19 -3.41 22.93 10.27
N ASN A 20 -3.86 24.09 10.75
CA ASN A 20 -4.10 25.31 9.97
C ASN A 20 -4.90 24.99 8.69
N ASP A 21 -4.30 25.28 7.52
CA ASP A 21 -4.88 25.05 6.19
C ASP A 21 -4.45 23.72 5.57
N SER A 22 -4.02 22.75 6.40
CA SER A 22 -3.55 21.45 5.93
C SER A 22 -4.24 20.27 6.61
N LEU A 23 -4.67 19.30 5.81
CA LEU A 23 -5.16 18.00 6.28
C LEU A 23 -4.15 16.94 5.88
N THR A 24 -3.61 16.20 6.85
CA THR A 24 -2.70 15.09 6.60
C THR A 24 -3.37 13.78 7.02
N ILE A 25 -3.49 12.86 6.09
CA ILE A 25 -4.00 11.51 6.28
C ILE A 25 -2.81 10.57 6.21
N PHE A 26 -2.58 9.83 7.27
CA PHE A 26 -1.54 8.81 7.37
C PHE A 26 -2.23 7.47 7.60
N TYR A 27 -1.97 6.49 6.74
CA TYR A 27 -2.49 5.15 6.97
C TYR A 27 -1.52 4.06 6.58
N MET A 28 -1.58 2.98 7.34
CA MET A 28 -0.88 1.75 7.06
C MET A 28 -1.92 0.72 6.60
N SER A 29 -1.67 0.06 5.48
CA SER A 29 -2.56 -1.00 4.97
C SER A 29 -1.74 -2.18 4.49
N HIS A 30 -2.32 -3.37 4.50
CA HIS A 30 -1.74 -4.49 3.75
C HIS A 30 -2.70 -4.97 2.67
N ASN A 31 -2.13 -5.38 1.55
CA ASN A 31 -2.78 -5.98 0.41
C ASN A 31 -2.17 -7.37 0.18
N ASN A 32 -3.04 -8.35 -0.04
CA ASN A 32 -2.61 -9.64 -0.58
C ASN A 32 -2.72 -9.55 -2.10
N GLU A 33 -1.57 -9.48 -2.76
CA GLU A 33 -1.50 -9.41 -4.22
C GLU A 33 -1.11 -10.76 -4.79
N LEU A 34 -1.90 -11.24 -5.73
CA LEU A 34 -1.52 -12.37 -6.56
C LEU A 34 -0.84 -11.83 -7.82
N THR A 35 0.48 -11.95 -7.91
CA THR A 35 1.19 -11.70 -9.17
C THR A 35 1.35 -13.01 -9.92
N GLN A 36 0.87 -13.06 -11.16
CA GLN A 36 1.10 -14.18 -12.08
C GLN A 36 2.02 -13.73 -13.23
N PRO A 37 3.35 -13.70 -13.05
CA PRO A 37 4.23 -13.79 -14.21
C PRO A 37 3.91 -15.06 -15.03
N GLN A 38 4.14 -15.01 -16.34
CA GLN A 38 3.64 -15.98 -17.35
C GLN A 38 3.84 -17.48 -17.01
N ASN A 39 4.76 -17.84 -16.11
CA ASN A 39 5.07 -19.22 -15.72
C ASN A 39 5.07 -19.49 -14.20
N SER A 40 4.67 -18.55 -13.35
CA SER A 40 4.57 -18.81 -11.91
C SER A 40 3.57 -17.90 -11.20
N THR A 41 2.79 -18.47 -10.29
CA THR A 41 1.90 -17.70 -9.42
C THR A 41 2.62 -17.43 -8.10
N THR A 42 2.85 -16.15 -7.78
CA THR A 42 3.45 -15.75 -6.51
C THR A 42 2.47 -14.94 -5.69
N PHE A 43 2.20 -15.41 -4.47
CA PHE A 43 1.46 -14.66 -3.46
C PHE A 43 2.42 -13.66 -2.79
N ASN A 44 2.09 -12.37 -2.85
CA ASN A 44 2.82 -11.32 -2.16
C ASN A 44 1.95 -10.73 -1.05
N ILE A 45 2.57 -10.52 0.10
CA ILE A 45 2.04 -9.62 1.13
C ILE A 45 2.69 -8.27 0.85
N VAL A 46 1.86 -7.29 0.51
CA VAL A 46 2.28 -5.92 0.23
C VAL A 46 1.80 -5.05 1.38
N LEU A 47 2.73 -4.49 2.13
CA LEU A 47 2.45 -3.56 3.21
C LEU A 47 2.73 -2.14 2.70
N SER A 48 1.74 -1.26 2.80
CA SER A 48 1.81 0.10 2.26
C SER A 48 1.67 1.12 3.38
N LEU A 49 2.58 2.10 3.40
CA LEU A 49 2.51 3.28 4.23
C LEU A 49 2.16 4.46 3.34
N ASN A 50 0.99 5.05 3.55
CA ASN A 50 0.47 6.12 2.71
C ASN A 50 0.38 7.41 3.52
N LEU A 51 0.90 8.49 2.96
CA LEU A 51 0.82 9.83 3.50
C LEU A 51 0.19 10.74 2.44
N ILE A 52 -0.98 11.28 2.74
CA ILE A 52 -1.68 12.24 1.88
C ILE A 52 -1.79 13.56 2.63
N THR A 53 -1.18 14.61 2.10
CA THR A 53 -1.30 15.97 2.65
C THR A 53 -2.06 16.84 1.66
N LEU A 54 -3.24 17.30 2.08
CA LEU A 54 -4.04 18.32 1.43
C LEU A 54 -3.64 19.68 2.00
N ARG A 55 -3.36 20.65 1.13
CA ARG A 55 -3.28 22.08 1.44
C ARG A 55 -4.21 22.82 0.50
N LYS A 56 -4.69 24.00 0.90
CA LYS A 56 -5.63 24.84 0.14
C LYS A 56 -5.34 24.97 -1.36
N SER A 57 -4.07 24.91 -1.78
CA SER A 57 -3.63 25.02 -3.17
C SER A 57 -2.91 23.80 -3.74
N LYS A 58 -2.71 22.74 -2.97
CA LYS A 58 -1.88 21.59 -3.40
C LYS A 58 -2.23 20.32 -2.66
N ILE A 59 -2.30 19.22 -3.41
CA ILE A 59 -2.39 17.85 -2.88
C ILE A 59 -1.03 17.19 -3.08
N GLN A 60 -0.51 16.55 -2.03
CA GLN A 60 0.68 15.71 -2.10
C GLN A 60 0.33 14.33 -1.54
N ALA A 61 0.64 13.28 -2.28
CA ALA A 61 0.54 11.91 -1.81
C ALA A 61 1.92 11.26 -1.95
N LYS A 62 2.30 10.48 -0.95
CA LYS A 62 3.50 9.65 -0.95
C LYS A 62 3.14 8.28 -0.40
N THR A 63 3.64 7.24 -1.04
CA THR A 63 3.41 5.87 -0.62
C THR A 63 4.72 5.09 -0.59
N ILE A 64 4.97 4.40 0.51
CA ILE A 64 6.07 3.45 0.64
C ILE A 64 5.46 2.06 0.67
N PHE A 65 5.93 1.19 -0.23
CA PHE A 65 5.52 -0.20 -0.32
C PHE A 65 6.65 -1.10 0.20
N LEU A 66 6.28 -2.04 1.05
CA LEU A 66 7.10 -3.14 1.54
C LEU A 66 6.48 -4.42 0.99
N THR A 67 7.11 -5.01 -0.02
CA THR A 67 6.63 -6.23 -0.65
C THR A 67 7.47 -7.41 -0.20
N LYS A 68 6.80 -8.47 0.24
CA LYS A 68 7.42 -9.74 0.57
C LYS A 68 6.63 -10.88 -0.07
N PRO A 69 7.26 -11.74 -0.87
CA PRO A 69 6.63 -12.99 -1.30
C PRO A 69 6.31 -13.85 -0.06
N ALA A 70 5.08 -14.36 0.05
CA ALA A 70 4.64 -15.18 1.18
C ALA A 70 5.52 -16.43 1.38
N SER A 71 6.13 -16.93 0.30
CA SER A 71 7.04 -18.08 0.31
C SER A 71 8.51 -17.73 0.60
N ALA A 72 8.91 -16.45 0.52
CA ALA A 72 10.30 -16.05 0.64
C ALA A 72 10.69 -15.78 2.11
N LYS A 73 11.65 -16.55 2.63
CA LYS A 73 12.15 -16.34 4.01
C LYS A 73 13.01 -15.08 4.17
N LYS A 74 13.63 -14.54 3.10
CA LYS A 74 14.69 -13.50 3.19
C LYS A 74 14.66 -12.38 2.14
N GLU A 75 13.55 -12.16 1.42
CA GLU A 75 13.48 -11.06 0.43
C GLU A 75 12.42 -10.03 0.82
N LEU A 76 12.87 -8.81 1.12
CA LEU A 76 12.02 -7.63 1.34
C LEU A 76 12.40 -6.59 0.29
N LYS A 77 11.44 -6.18 -0.54
CA LYS A 77 11.65 -5.12 -1.53
C LYS A 77 10.88 -3.87 -1.12
N VAL A 78 11.58 -2.74 -1.13
CA VAL A 78 11.02 -1.42 -0.78
C VAL A 78 10.87 -0.60 -2.05
N ALA A 79 9.68 -0.07 -2.29
CA ALA A 79 9.43 0.89 -3.37
C ALA A 79 8.81 2.17 -2.79
N VAL A 80 9.19 3.33 -3.31
CA VAL A 80 8.66 4.64 -2.88
C VAL A 80 8.08 5.32 -4.11
N ASN A 81 6.80 5.70 -4.04
CA ASN A 81 6.08 6.43 -5.07
C ASN A 81 5.54 7.75 -4.52
#